data_AF-A0AB37HHH9-F1
#
_entry.id   AF-A0AB37HHH9-F1
#
_cell.length_a   1.000
_cell.length_b   1.000
_cell.length_c   1.000
_cell.angle_alpha   90.00
_cell.angle_beta   90.00
_cell.angle_gamma   90.00
#
_symmetry.space_group_name_H-M   'P 1'
#
loop_
_entity.id
_entity.type
_entity.pdbx_description
1 polymer ?
#
loop_
_entity_poly.entity_id
_entity_poly.type
_entity_poly.pdbx_seq_one_letter_code
_entity_poly.pdbx_strand_id
1 'polypeptide(L)' 'MCEAHFDIKTTCSYCLKKAGKEIDTVYPVYDWETDKLLGYFCKEHYIKVKSLNIMHSQTNDEKIG' A
#
# COMPACT_ATOMS: atom_id res chain seq x y z
N MET A 1 -7.70 -14.50 -27.97
CA MET A 1 -6.66 -14.48 -26.92
C MET A 1 -7.04 -13.36 -25.98
N CYS A 2 -7.45 -13.66 -24.74
CA CYS A 2 -7.79 -12.60 -23.79
C CYS A 2 -6.48 -12.04 -23.23
N GLU A 3 -6.05 -10.88 -23.73
CA GLU A 3 -5.01 -10.08 -23.09
C GLU A 3 -5.56 -9.64 -21.73
N ALA A 4 -5.20 -10.40 -20.69
CA ALA A 4 -5.42 -9.96 -19.32
C ALA A 4 -4.47 -8.80 -19.07
N HIS A 5 -4.88 -7.59 -19.49
CA HIS A 5 -4.37 -6.35 -18.92
C HIS A 5 -4.73 -6.38 -17.44
N PHE A 6 -3.87 -7.04 -16.65
CA PHE A 6 -3.81 -6.85 -15.22
C PHE A 6 -3.34 -5.41 -15.05
N ASP A 7 -4.31 -4.50 -15.01
CA ASP A 7 -4.08 -3.09 -14.73
C ASP A 7 -3.69 -3.04 -13.24
N ILE A 8 -2.40 -3.28 -12.95
CA ILE A 8 -1.84 -3.36 -11.59
C ILE A 8 -2.17 -2.08 -10.81
N LYS A 9 -2.36 -0.96 -11.50
CA LYS A 9 -2.79 0.34 -10.95
C LYS A 9 -4.22 0.35 -10.43
N THR A 10 -5.00 -0.69 -10.69
CA THR A 10 -6.39 -0.84 -10.23
C THR A 10 -6.57 -1.98 -9.23
N THR A 11 -5.52 -2.72 -8.90
CA THR A 11 -5.63 -3.89 -8.02
C THR A 11 -4.84 -3.67 -6.74
N CYS A 12 -5.42 -4.02 -5.60
CA CYS A 12 -4.71 -3.99 -4.34
C CYS A 12 -3.62 -5.07 -4.32
N SER A 13 -2.34 -4.69 -4.20
CA SER A 13 -1.21 -5.63 -4.15
C SER A 13 -1.25 -6.56 -2.94
N TYR A 14 -2.04 -6.26 -1.89
CA TYR A 14 -2.15 -7.10 -0.69
C TYR A 14 -3.29 -8.13 -0.80
N CYS A 15 -4.50 -7.67 -1.09
CA CYS A 15 -5.70 -8.51 -1.08
C CYS A 15 -6.21 -8.89 -2.48
N LEU A 16 -5.52 -8.45 -3.54
CA LEU A 16 -5.80 -8.73 -4.95
C LEU A 16 -7.19 -8.29 -5.46
N LYS A 17 -7.93 -7.52 -4.65
CA LYS A 17 -9.23 -6.95 -5.02
C LYS A 17 -9.07 -5.85 -6.06
N LYS A 18 -9.99 -5.81 -7.04
CA LYS A 18 -9.98 -4.82 -8.13
C LYS A 18 -10.84 -3.58 -7.81
N ALA A 19 -10.28 -2.40 -8.03
CA ALA A 19 -10.95 -1.11 -7.96
C ALA A 19 -12.06 -1.00 -9.00
N GLY A 20 -13.19 -0.43 -8.60
CA GLY A 20 -14.40 -0.33 -9.42
C GLY A 20 -15.22 -1.62 -9.52
N LYS A 21 -14.81 -2.71 -8.88
CA LYS A 21 -15.58 -3.97 -8.79
C LYS A 21 -15.78 -4.44 -7.35
N GLU A 22 -14.71 -4.52 -6.58
CA GLU A 22 -14.72 -5.08 -5.22
C GLU A 22 -14.35 -4.05 -4.15
N ILE A 23 -13.67 -2.98 -4.54
CA ILE A 23 -13.24 -1.86 -3.70
C ILE A 23 -13.40 -0.56 -4.50
N ASP A 24 -13.56 0.57 -3.82
CA ASP A 24 -13.74 1.85 -4.51
C ASP A 24 -12.48 2.30 -5.25
N THR A 25 -11.32 2.21 -4.59
CA THR A 25 -10.07 2.75 -5.11
C THR A 25 -8.83 2.12 -4.46
N VAL A 26 -7.68 2.33 -5.07
CA VAL A 26 -6.36 1.95 -4.57
C VAL A 26 -5.45 3.18 -4.51
N TYR A 27 -4.55 3.18 -3.54
CA TYR A 27 -3.62 4.27 -3.25
C TYR A 27 -2.19 3.76 -3.39
N PRO A 28 -1.27 4.54 -3.99
CA PRO A 28 0.14 4.16 -4.05
C PRO A 28 0.74 4.17 -2.63
N VAL A 29 1.55 3.16 -2.33
CA VAL A 29 2.35 3.09 -1.10
C VAL A 29 3.81 2.99 -1.47
N TYR A 30 4.58 3.83 -0.82
CA TYR A 30 6.02 3.94 -0.99
C TYR A 30 6.71 3.40 0.26
N ASP A 31 7.87 2.81 0.05
CA ASP A 31 8.81 2.47 1.09
C ASP A 31 9.32 3.77 1.73
N TRP A 32 9.26 3.83 3.07
CA TRP A 32 9.55 5.06 3.80
C TRP A 32 11.05 5.36 3.90
N GLU A 33 11.92 4.35 3.72
CA GLU A 33 13.38 4.51 3.78
C GLU A 33 13.96 4.86 2.40
N THR A 34 13.43 4.24 1.34
CA THR A 34 14.00 4.30 -0.01
C THR A 34 13.16 5.09 -1.02
N ASP A 35 11.99 5.59 -0.62
CA ASP A 35 11.00 6.28 -1.48
C ASP A 35 10.52 5.45 -2.69
N LYS A 36 10.78 4.14 -2.69
CA LYS A 36 10.40 3.25 -3.79
C LYS A 36 8.92 2.89 -3.72
N LEU A 37 8.23 2.90 -4.86
CA LEU A 37 6.86 2.41 -4.94
C LEU A 37 6.80 0.91 -4.63
N LEU A 38 6.15 0.54 -3.54
CA LEU A 38 5.89 -0.85 -3.14
C LEU A 38 4.69 -1.44 -3.88
N GLY A 39 3.69 -0.61 -4.19
CA GLY A 39 2.51 -1.01 -4.93
C GLY A 39 1.29 -0.14 -4.65
N TYR A 40 0.14 -0.61 -5.11
CA TYR A 40 -1.15 0.05 -4.89
C TYR A 40 -1.95 -0.75 -3.88
N PHE A 41 -2.50 -0.11 -2.85
CA PHE A 41 -3.28 -0.78 -1.81
C PHE A 41 -4.66 -0.16 -1.67
N CYS A 42 -5.67 -0.97 -1.34
CA CYS A 42 -6.98 -0.45 -0.98
C CYS A 42 -6.90 0.41 0.30
N LYS A 43 -7.91 1.24 0.57
CA LYS A 43 -7.95 2.14 1.72
C LYS A 43 -7.54 1.48 3.05
N GLU A 44 -8.05 0.27 3.29
CA GLU A 44 -7.78 -0.50 4.51
C GLU A 44 -6.30 -0.86 4.65
N HIS A 45 -5.69 -1.41 3.60
CA HIS A 45 -4.28 -1.78 3.59
C HIS A 45 -3.35 -0.57 3.56
N TYR A 46 -3.74 0.50 2.87
CA TYR A 46 -3.03 1.78 2.90
C TYR A 46 -2.92 2.32 4.33
N ILE A 47 -4.04 2.38 5.06
CA ILE A 47 -4.05 2.85 6.45
C ILE A 47 -3.22 1.94 7.34
N LYS A 48 -3.30 0.61 7.17
CA LYS A 48 -2.51 -0.35 7.95
C LYS A 48 -1.00 -0.13 7.79
N VAL A 49 -0.53 0.01 6.55
CA VAL A 49 0.90 0.28 6.29
C VAL A 49 1.31 1.64 6.85
N LYS A 50 0.47 2.67 6.65
CA LYS A 50 0.75 4.01 7.20
C LYS A 50 0.85 4.00 8.73
N SER A 51 -0.05 3.29 9.43
CA SER A 51 -0.03 3.16 10.89
C SER A 51 1.22 2.42 11.37
N LEU A 52 1.63 1.35 10.68
CA LEU A 52 2.87 0.62 11.00
C LEU A 52 4.10 1.51 10.85
N ASN A 53 4.17 2.32 9.78
CA ASN A 53 5.28 3.25 9.57
C ASN A 53 5.34 4.33 10.66
N ILE A 54 4.20 4.84 11.11
CA ILE A 54 4.12 5.81 12.23
C ILE A 54 4.61 5.18 13.53
N MET A 55 4.17 3.95 13.84
CA MET A 55 4.62 3.22 15.03
C MET A 55 6.14 3.00 15.00
N HIS A 56 6.69 2.57 13.86
CA HIS A 56 8.14 2.40 13.67
C HIS A 56 8.91 3.73 13.84
N SER A 57 8.36 4.85 13.37
CA SER A 57 8.98 6.16 13.55
C SER A 57 9.04 6.55 15.03
N GLN A 58 8.00 6.26 15.81
CA GLN A 58 7.95 6.55 17.25
C GLN A 58 8.89 5.66 18.07
N THR A 59 9.06 4.38 17.70
CA THR A 59 9.92 3.46 18.46
C THR A 59 11.41 3.70 18.21
N ASN A 60 11.79 4.35 17.10
CA ASN A 60 13.19 4.68 16.82
C ASN A 60 13.69 5.89 17.61
N ASP A 61 12.81 6.81 18.02
CA ASP A 61 13.18 7.95 18.87
C ASP A 61 13.53 7.50 20.31
N GLU A 62 12.89 6.44 20.83
CA GLU A 62 13.14 5.91 22.18
C GLU A 62 14.46 5.12 22.34
N LYS A 63 15.17 4.81 21.25
CA LYS A 63 16.49 4.15 21.30
C LYS A 63 17.67 5.13 21.25
N ILE A 64 17.40 6.42 21.10
CA ILE A 64 18.41 7.49 21.08
C ILE A 64 18.22 8.47 22.25
N GLY A 65 17.58 8.01 23.33
CA GLY A 65 17.42 8.72 24.61
C GLY A 65 18.22 8.09 25.72
#